data_AF-A0A815NMH9-F1
#
_entry.id   AF-A0A815NMH9-F1
#
_cell.length_a   1.000
_cell.length_b   1.000
_cell.length_c   1.000
_cell.angle_alpha   90.00
_cell.angle_beta   90.00
_cell.angle_gamma   90.00
#
_symmetry.space_group_name_H-M   'P 1'
#
loop_
_entity.id
_entity.type
_entity.pdbx_description
1 polymer ?
#
loop_
_entity_poly.entity_id
_entity_poly.type
_entity_poly.pdbx_seq_one_letter_code
_entity_poly.pdbx_strand_id
1 'polypeptide(L)'
;MNILISCHTNQQQIAEQIKDNLSKHRFTCYIINETTPESIVARANLIRWCNVFIVNISRMYQQTTFCMETINYAKDVRKPIITIYTESNFQPYGALGVISSTAIQSIVLENDENKKNNGKNVTDPEKMKTVNNSRNLIYNDKLSTVLICTTDEGLPVANLIYNEFSAKNLNALVENLSDANATCSVRQCTVIVPILSAEFEKNPACRIAFEEARLLQKPIIPVMSAIDWKPQDWLGITIAGATYFRINTQVSPYEPLYDSNRMTDLRVAVEIACQPRPSQAEREQTEMKILKEKIEECKSKLQTWPPSRKVRTINSTTDRQPVRVAIAEPNATLAFNHIHHTITRMDLKAPPPILDEYGLPKRVQLDCMISYQWDNQSFVRTVYEDMLMREVKAWFDIWGSMQGNINDAMATGVECAKVMLVFLSKSYVESTNCQLGFRYAVKRGKAFVIIRTQPNIQMEQWMLEAIEGFPQYNAFSYDDLAIPINGVPTIDAIVQAIRTLAQAQPTETVDDCSAELFELRSLLDDARDALYNDAGQNRYKTCTRCNQQFDEFTKGGCKKHLAYYMGGDLLEGRWVCCRQQANDSSGCEPCDHTDAVRIYTENPDYGTWTWEPA
;
A
#
# COMPACT_ATOMS: atom_id res chain seq x y z
N MET A 1 21.37 28.24 -5.98
CA MET A 1 20.28 27.26 -5.79
C MET A 1 20.89 26.03 -5.15
N ASN A 2 20.27 25.57 -4.07
CA ASN A 2 20.77 24.47 -3.25
C ASN A 2 20.12 23.17 -3.70
N ILE A 3 20.92 22.19 -4.07
CA ILE A 3 20.46 20.87 -4.51
C ILE A 3 20.90 19.85 -3.46
N LEU A 4 19.96 19.02 -3.01
CA LEU A 4 20.24 17.89 -2.12
C LEU A 4 20.01 16.60 -2.89
N ILE A 5 21.07 15.81 -3.04
CA ILE A 5 21.04 14.50 -3.71
C ILE A 5 20.94 13.44 -2.62
N SER A 6 19.83 12.70 -2.60
CA SER A 6 19.60 11.60 -1.69
C SER A 6 19.89 10.27 -2.39
N CYS A 7 20.75 9.46 -1.78
CA CYS A 7 21.09 8.13 -2.28
C CYS A 7 21.31 7.16 -1.11
N HIS A 8 21.45 5.86 -1.40
CA HIS A 8 22.05 4.90 -0.47
C HIS A 8 23.57 4.86 -0.71
N THR A 9 24.41 4.49 0.27
CA THR A 9 25.88 4.50 0.10
C THR A 9 26.37 3.64 -1.07
N ASN A 10 25.69 2.55 -1.41
CA ASN A 10 26.01 1.75 -2.60
C ASN A 10 25.85 2.50 -3.95
N GLN A 11 25.25 3.71 -3.95
CA GLN A 11 25.12 4.60 -5.12
C GLN A 11 25.91 5.91 -4.94
N GLN A 12 26.77 6.01 -3.91
CA GLN A 12 27.55 7.20 -3.56
C GLN A 12 28.35 7.75 -4.76
N GLN A 13 29.02 6.87 -5.51
CA GLN A 13 29.82 7.28 -6.68
C GLN A 13 28.98 7.94 -7.78
N ILE A 14 27.74 7.48 -8.00
CA ILE A 14 26.82 8.08 -8.98
C ILE A 14 26.33 9.43 -8.46
N ALA A 15 26.01 9.54 -7.17
CA ALA A 15 25.64 10.81 -6.53
C ALA A 15 26.77 11.86 -6.61
N GLU A 16 28.03 11.43 -6.46
CA GLU A 16 29.21 12.29 -6.62
C GLU A 16 29.41 12.76 -8.06
N GLN A 17 29.23 11.89 -9.07
CA GLN A 17 29.28 12.29 -10.47
C GLN A 17 28.18 13.32 -10.83
N ILE A 18 26.96 13.12 -10.32
CA ILE A 18 25.84 14.07 -10.48
C ILE A 18 26.18 15.40 -9.79
N LYS A 19 26.68 15.35 -8.55
CA LYS A 19 27.12 16.52 -7.77
C LYS A 19 28.19 17.32 -8.51
N ASP A 20 29.22 16.66 -9.03
CA ASP A 20 30.33 17.31 -9.74
C ASP A 20 29.88 17.95 -11.05
N ASN A 21 28.96 17.30 -11.78
CA ASN A 21 28.37 17.87 -12.98
C ASN A 21 27.56 19.13 -12.65
N LEU A 22 26.61 19.04 -11.72
CA LEU A 22 25.79 20.19 -11.30
C LEU A 22 26.63 21.33 -10.69
N SER A 23 27.72 21.01 -9.99
CA SER A 23 28.64 22.01 -9.42
C SER A 23 29.39 22.82 -10.49
N LYS A 24 29.73 22.21 -11.65
CA LYS A 24 30.28 22.95 -12.81
C LYS A 24 29.29 23.99 -13.36
N HIS A 25 27.99 23.72 -13.22
CA HIS A 25 26.92 24.66 -13.57
C HIS A 25 26.55 25.63 -12.42
N ARG A 26 27.44 25.82 -11.43
CA ARG A 26 27.32 26.75 -10.29
C ARG A 26 26.16 26.44 -9.33
N PHE A 27 25.69 25.19 -9.28
CA PHE A 27 24.75 24.75 -8.25
C PHE A 27 25.47 24.32 -6.97
N THR A 28 24.92 24.66 -5.80
CA THR A 28 25.47 24.26 -4.51
C THR A 28 24.89 22.91 -4.13
N CYS A 29 25.68 21.85 -4.27
CA CYS A 29 25.19 20.47 -4.22
C CYS A 29 25.71 19.71 -3.00
N TYR A 30 24.79 19.07 -2.27
CA TYR A 30 25.06 18.25 -1.08
C TYR A 30 24.53 16.83 -1.31
N ILE A 31 25.16 15.85 -0.65
CA ILE A 31 24.71 14.46 -0.67
C ILE A 31 24.21 14.10 0.73
N ILE A 32 23.09 13.39 0.81
CA ILE A 32 22.53 12.79 2.02
C ILE A 32 22.29 11.31 1.77
N ASN A 33 22.76 10.47 2.68
CA ASN A 33 22.56 9.03 2.63
C ASN A 33 22.11 8.50 4.01
N GLU A 34 22.15 7.19 4.21
CA GLU A 34 21.75 6.54 5.45
C GLU A 34 22.74 6.74 6.60
N THR A 35 24.01 7.04 6.31
CA THR A 35 25.05 7.29 7.33
C THR A 35 25.32 8.77 7.57
N THR A 36 25.05 9.64 6.58
CA THR A 36 25.55 11.01 6.54
C THR A 36 24.47 12.03 6.11
N PRO A 37 24.26 13.12 6.87
CA PRO A 37 24.79 13.36 8.22
C PRO A 37 24.09 12.46 9.25
N GLU A 38 24.83 12.04 10.28
CA GLU A 38 24.32 11.23 11.39
C GLU A 38 23.23 11.96 12.20
N SER A 39 23.44 13.24 12.49
CA SER A 39 22.50 14.05 13.27
C SER A 39 21.18 14.26 12.54
N ILE A 40 20.09 13.75 13.11
CA ILE A 40 18.74 13.84 12.55
C ILE A 40 18.26 15.29 12.37
N VAL A 41 18.65 16.19 13.27
CA VAL A 41 18.41 17.65 13.17
C VAL A 41 19.12 18.23 11.94
N ALA A 42 20.36 17.79 11.66
CA ALA A 42 21.06 18.20 10.45
C ALA A 42 20.40 17.66 9.18
N ARG A 43 19.92 16.40 9.20
CA ARG A 43 19.16 15.79 8.08
C ARG A 43 17.89 16.60 7.78
N ALA A 44 17.06 16.86 8.79
CA ALA A 44 15.83 17.64 8.63
C ALA A 44 16.10 19.05 8.09
N ASN A 45 17.10 19.74 8.64
CA ASN A 45 17.42 21.10 8.22
C ASN A 45 18.04 21.17 6.81
N LEU A 46 18.86 20.19 6.38
CA LEU A 46 19.33 20.11 4.98
C LEU A 46 18.17 19.96 3.99
N ILE A 47 17.20 19.08 4.29
CA ILE A 47 16.01 18.87 3.44
C ILE A 47 15.17 20.15 3.39
N ARG A 48 14.93 20.81 4.53
CA ARG A 48 14.20 22.09 4.59
C ARG A 48 14.92 23.21 3.81
N TRP A 49 16.25 23.22 3.79
CA TRP A 49 17.07 24.27 3.18
C TRP A 49 17.34 24.07 1.68
N CYS A 50 17.20 22.85 1.14
CA CYS A 50 17.35 22.62 -0.30
C CYS A 50 16.20 23.24 -1.12
N ASN A 51 16.51 23.68 -2.35
CA ASN A 51 15.51 24.15 -3.31
C ASN A 51 14.98 23.01 -4.19
N VAL A 52 15.84 22.02 -4.49
CA VAL A 52 15.50 20.82 -5.27
C VAL A 52 16.06 19.59 -4.55
N PHE A 53 15.26 18.54 -4.51
CA PHE A 53 15.59 17.25 -3.91
C PHE A 53 15.71 16.20 -5.02
N ILE A 54 16.93 15.72 -5.28
CA ILE A 54 17.19 14.66 -6.25
C ILE A 54 17.24 13.33 -5.51
N VAL A 55 16.61 12.28 -6.03
CA VAL A 55 16.67 10.93 -5.44
C VAL A 55 17.24 9.95 -6.45
N ASN A 56 18.33 9.27 -6.07
CA ASN A 56 18.85 8.12 -6.80
C ASN A 56 18.06 6.88 -6.39
N ILE A 57 17.14 6.45 -7.27
CA ILE A 57 16.21 5.34 -7.08
C ILE A 57 16.97 4.01 -7.29
N SER A 58 17.14 3.28 -6.19
CA SER A 58 17.75 1.94 -6.15
C SER A 58 17.02 1.04 -5.15
N ARG A 59 17.20 -0.27 -5.25
CA ARG A 59 16.57 -1.25 -4.33
C ARG A 59 17.01 -1.03 -2.89
N MET A 60 18.29 -0.77 -2.69
CA MET A 60 18.85 -0.49 -1.36
C MET A 60 18.30 0.81 -0.76
N TYR A 61 18.00 1.83 -1.56
CA TYR A 61 17.36 3.06 -1.07
C TYR A 61 16.00 2.75 -0.46
N GLN A 62 15.20 1.93 -1.16
CA GLN A 62 13.84 1.59 -0.75
C GLN A 62 13.79 0.68 0.50
N GLN A 63 14.76 -0.23 0.62
CA GLN A 63 14.89 -1.13 1.77
C GLN A 63 15.51 -0.46 3.02
N THR A 64 15.97 0.80 2.91
CA THR A 64 16.66 1.50 4.00
C THR A 64 15.77 2.54 4.66
N THR A 65 15.39 2.31 5.92
CA THR A 65 14.51 3.19 6.73
C THR A 65 14.93 4.66 6.67
N PHE A 66 16.22 4.95 6.85
CA PHE A 66 16.79 6.31 6.82
C PHE A 66 16.56 7.01 5.47
N CYS A 67 16.68 6.29 4.36
CA CYS A 67 16.42 6.82 3.01
C CYS A 67 14.92 7.09 2.84
N MET A 68 14.07 6.14 3.26
CA MET A 68 12.61 6.26 3.18
C MET A 68 12.05 7.42 4.01
N GLU A 69 12.52 7.64 5.24
CA GLU A 69 12.19 8.84 6.04
C GLU A 69 12.58 10.13 5.31
N THR A 70 13.74 10.15 4.65
CA THR A 70 14.28 11.34 3.97
C THR A 70 13.37 11.77 2.82
N ILE A 71 12.94 10.83 1.97
CA ILE A 71 12.04 11.14 0.85
C ILE A 71 10.61 11.44 1.33
N ASN A 72 10.09 10.71 2.34
CA ASN A 72 8.80 11.02 2.95
C ASN A 72 8.78 12.44 3.51
N TYR A 73 9.82 12.85 4.24
CA TYR A 73 9.92 14.20 4.79
C TYR A 73 10.08 15.26 3.71
N ALA A 74 10.89 14.99 2.67
CA ALA A 74 11.01 15.89 1.52
C ALA A 74 9.65 16.13 0.83
N LYS A 75 8.82 15.09 0.71
CA LYS A 75 7.44 15.21 0.19
C LYS A 75 6.52 15.97 1.15
N ASP A 76 6.56 15.70 2.45
CA ASP A 76 5.70 16.38 3.44
C ASP A 76 6.05 17.87 3.60
N VAL A 77 7.34 18.25 3.49
CA VAL A 77 7.77 19.66 3.38
C VAL A 77 7.74 20.21 1.94
N ARG A 78 7.03 19.52 1.02
CA ARG A 78 6.69 19.94 -0.35
C ARG A 78 7.88 20.34 -1.22
N LYS A 79 8.96 19.55 -1.20
CA LYS A 79 10.13 19.80 -2.04
C LYS A 79 9.86 19.47 -3.51
N PRO A 80 10.40 20.26 -4.45
CA PRO A 80 10.56 19.85 -5.84
C PRO A 80 11.42 18.58 -5.92
N ILE A 81 10.82 17.45 -6.29
CA ILE A 81 11.51 16.14 -6.39
C ILE A 81 11.87 15.85 -7.85
N ILE A 82 13.11 15.40 -8.08
CA ILE A 82 13.60 14.81 -9.33
C ILE A 82 14.07 13.39 -9.01
N THR A 83 13.71 12.41 -9.84
CA THR A 83 14.10 11.01 -9.65
C THR A 83 15.06 10.55 -10.73
N ILE A 84 16.13 9.88 -10.31
CA ILE A 84 17.15 9.30 -11.18
C ILE A 84 17.13 7.78 -10.95
N TYR A 85 16.66 7.04 -11.92
CA TYR A 85 16.68 5.58 -11.92
C TYR A 85 18.09 5.11 -12.26
N THR A 86 18.78 4.51 -11.28
CA THR A 86 20.16 4.03 -11.42
C THR A 86 20.25 2.52 -11.67
N GLU A 87 19.16 1.79 -11.44
CA GLU A 87 19.02 0.37 -11.75
C GLU A 87 18.00 0.17 -12.89
N SER A 88 18.46 -0.29 -14.06
CA SER A 88 17.62 -0.47 -15.25
C SER A 88 16.46 -1.45 -15.07
N ASN A 89 16.53 -2.35 -14.09
CA ASN A 89 15.59 -3.45 -13.86
C ASN A 89 14.75 -3.27 -12.58
N PHE A 90 14.77 -2.09 -11.97
CA PHE A 90 14.13 -1.83 -10.69
C PHE A 90 12.95 -0.84 -10.81
N GLN A 91 11.77 -1.30 -10.43
CA GLN A 91 10.57 -0.47 -10.35
C GLN A 91 10.24 -0.21 -8.86
N PRO A 92 10.23 1.06 -8.40
CA PRO A 92 9.90 1.37 -7.01
C PRO A 92 8.41 1.16 -6.71
N TYR A 93 8.13 0.72 -5.50
CA TYR A 93 6.81 0.46 -4.90
C TYR A 93 6.65 1.28 -3.63
N GLY A 94 5.51 1.17 -2.95
CA GLY A 94 5.34 1.81 -1.66
C GLY A 94 5.42 3.34 -1.76
N ALA A 95 5.84 3.98 -0.68
CA ALA A 95 6.06 5.42 -0.62
C ALA A 95 7.09 5.90 -1.66
N LEU A 96 8.14 5.10 -1.97
CA LEU A 96 9.14 5.49 -2.95
C LEU A 96 8.53 5.53 -4.36
N GLY A 97 7.75 4.49 -4.73
CA GLY A 97 7.06 4.41 -6.01
C GLY A 97 6.03 5.52 -6.18
N VAL A 98 5.20 5.73 -5.15
CA VAL A 98 4.20 6.79 -5.09
C VAL A 98 4.83 8.17 -5.23
N ILE A 99 5.81 8.53 -4.39
CA ILE A 99 6.44 9.86 -4.42
C ILE A 99 7.18 10.07 -5.75
N SER A 100 7.81 9.02 -6.30
CA SER A 100 8.47 9.06 -7.61
C SER A 100 7.52 9.25 -8.79
N SER A 101 6.21 8.95 -8.66
CA SER A 101 5.20 9.25 -9.70
C SER A 101 4.79 10.74 -9.74
N THR A 102 5.10 11.48 -8.66
CA THR A 102 4.92 12.93 -8.55
C THR A 102 6.22 13.73 -8.71
N ALA A 103 7.33 13.07 -9.07
CA ALA A 103 8.54 13.76 -9.44
C ALA A 103 8.30 14.70 -10.64
N ILE A 104 8.88 15.89 -10.60
CA ILE A 104 8.78 16.91 -11.66
C ILE A 104 9.50 16.42 -12.93
N GLN A 105 10.56 15.66 -12.75
CA GLN A 105 11.30 15.00 -13.82
C GLN A 105 11.74 13.62 -13.34
N SER A 106 11.57 12.61 -14.20
CA SER A 106 12.24 11.31 -14.08
C SER A 106 13.35 11.24 -15.12
N ILE A 107 14.49 10.65 -14.74
CA ILE A 107 15.66 10.41 -15.58
C ILE A 107 16.06 8.95 -15.40
N VAL A 108 16.39 8.24 -16.48
CA VAL A 108 16.94 6.88 -16.43
C VAL A 108 18.41 6.97 -16.82
N LEU A 109 19.30 6.38 -16.03
CA LEU A 109 20.69 6.17 -16.43
C LEU A 109 20.76 4.86 -17.21
N GLU A 110 21.12 4.94 -18.49
CA GLU A 110 21.40 3.76 -19.29
C GLU A 110 22.69 3.10 -18.79
N ASN A 111 22.65 1.79 -18.57
CA ASN A 111 23.82 1.01 -18.19
C ASN A 111 24.73 0.82 -19.41
N ASP A 112 25.86 1.53 -19.44
CA ASP A 112 27.03 1.11 -20.21
C ASP A 112 27.48 -0.28 -19.70
N GLU A 113 27.05 -1.38 -20.32
CA GLU A 113 27.40 -2.76 -19.91
C GLU A 113 28.91 -3.10 -19.98
N ASN A 114 29.77 -2.13 -20.30
CA ASN A 114 31.21 -2.31 -20.53
C ASN A 114 32.13 -1.63 -19.51
N LYS A 115 31.73 -1.56 -18.22
CA LYS A 115 32.66 -1.25 -17.12
C LYS A 115 32.63 -2.30 -15.99
N LYS A 116 33.28 -3.43 -16.25
CA LYS A 116 33.97 -4.18 -15.18
C LYS A 116 34.97 -3.24 -14.51
N ASN A 117 34.82 -2.95 -13.22
CA ASN A 117 35.96 -2.58 -12.39
C ASN A 117 35.71 -2.80 -10.90
N ASN A 118 36.40 -3.81 -10.37
CA ASN A 118 37.12 -3.81 -9.10
C ASN A 118 36.48 -3.06 -7.93
N GLY A 119 35.75 -3.81 -7.10
CA GLY A 119 35.53 -3.41 -5.72
C GLY A 119 36.87 -3.23 -5.00
N LYS A 120 37.11 -2.04 -4.46
CA LYS A 120 38.06 -1.82 -3.37
C LYS A 120 37.26 -1.43 -2.15
N ASN A 121 37.36 -2.25 -1.09
CA ASN A 121 36.88 -1.86 0.22
C ASN A 121 37.64 -0.60 0.67
N VAL A 122 36.91 0.45 1.00
CA VAL A 122 37.45 1.61 1.73
C VAL A 122 36.76 1.64 3.08
N THR A 123 37.38 0.97 4.05
CA THR A 123 37.16 1.20 5.47
C THR A 123 38.21 2.20 5.94
N ASP A 124 37.79 3.38 6.39
CA ASP A 124 38.34 3.94 7.62
C ASP A 124 37.40 5.01 8.21
N PRO A 125 36.88 4.84 9.45
CA PRO A 125 36.12 5.87 10.15
C PRO A 125 37.04 6.64 11.11
N GLU A 126 36.98 7.97 11.10
CA GLU A 126 37.36 8.96 12.14
C GLU A 126 37.53 10.33 11.44
N LYS A 127 37.24 11.51 11.98
CA LYS A 127 36.71 11.95 13.28
C LYS A 127 36.07 13.33 13.07
N MET A 128 34.86 13.57 13.55
CA MET A 128 34.42 14.94 13.86
C MET A 128 33.57 14.92 15.13
N LYS A 129 34.06 15.58 16.18
CA LYS A 129 33.49 15.48 17.53
C LYS A 129 32.14 16.19 17.60
N THR A 130 31.06 15.44 17.79
CA THR A 130 29.78 15.95 18.28
C THR A 130 29.95 16.51 19.70
N VAL A 131 29.44 17.72 19.95
CA VAL A 131 29.36 18.29 21.29
C VAL A 131 28.18 17.64 22.02
N ASN A 132 28.46 16.55 22.72
CA ASN A 132 27.49 15.89 23.58
C ASN A 132 27.25 16.71 24.86
N ASN A 133 26.19 17.52 24.87
CA ASN A 133 25.56 17.95 26.12
C ASN A 133 24.70 16.81 26.66
N SER A 134 25.36 15.82 27.28
CA SER A 134 24.72 14.61 27.79
C SER A 134 23.82 14.86 29.00
N ARG A 135 22.49 14.89 28.78
CA ARG A 135 21.60 14.14 29.67
C ARG A 135 21.67 12.68 29.20
N ASN A 136 22.36 11.83 29.94
CA ASN A 136 22.23 10.39 29.74
C ASN A 136 20.84 9.97 30.25
N LEU A 137 20.05 9.29 29.42
CA LEU A 137 18.82 8.65 29.88
C LEU A 137 19.16 7.61 30.96
N ILE A 138 18.34 7.54 32.00
CA ILE A 138 18.46 6.49 33.01
C ILE A 138 17.72 5.26 32.46
N TYR A 139 18.44 4.24 32.02
CA TYR A 139 17.81 3.04 31.48
C TYR A 139 17.18 2.18 32.58
N ASN A 140 16.07 1.53 32.25
CA ASN A 140 15.27 0.76 33.19
C ASN A 140 14.84 -0.58 32.57
N ASP A 141 15.12 -1.68 33.28
CA ASP A 141 14.89 -3.06 32.84
C ASP A 141 13.43 -3.54 32.98
N LYS A 142 12.49 -2.65 33.27
CA LYS A 142 11.05 -2.95 33.25
C LYS A 142 10.60 -3.38 31.85
N LEU A 143 10.28 -4.66 31.72
CA LEU A 143 9.62 -5.24 30.55
C LEU A 143 8.19 -4.70 30.44
N SER A 144 7.95 -3.91 29.40
CA SER A 144 6.63 -3.45 28.98
C SER A 144 6.35 -3.96 27.57
N THR A 145 5.09 -4.25 27.23
CA THR A 145 4.74 -4.52 25.83
C THR A 145 4.55 -3.20 25.09
N VAL A 146 3.99 -2.19 25.76
CA VAL A 146 3.73 -0.86 25.22
C VAL A 146 4.38 0.21 26.09
N LEU A 147 5.19 1.09 25.52
CA LEU A 147 5.75 2.24 26.21
C LEU A 147 5.07 3.53 25.74
N ILE A 148 4.39 4.21 26.65
CA ILE A 148 3.74 5.50 26.43
C ILE A 148 4.70 6.61 26.89
N CYS A 149 5.45 7.19 25.96
CA CYS A 149 6.36 8.31 26.23
C CYS A 149 5.58 9.64 26.20
N THR A 150 5.75 10.48 27.21
CA THR A 150 5.08 11.79 27.29
C THR A 150 5.98 12.86 27.92
N THR A 151 5.54 14.11 27.87
CA THR A 151 5.95 15.19 28.76
C THR A 151 4.81 15.58 29.70
N ASP A 152 4.98 16.62 30.52
CA ASP A 152 3.93 17.16 31.40
C ASP A 152 2.67 17.61 30.62
N GLU A 153 2.84 18.27 29.47
CA GLU A 153 1.75 18.68 28.56
C GLU A 153 0.90 17.48 28.08
N GLY A 154 1.54 16.36 27.75
CA GLY A 154 0.87 15.15 27.26
C GLY A 154 0.33 14.22 28.34
N LEU A 155 0.74 14.40 29.61
CA LEU A 155 0.48 13.45 30.69
C LEU A 155 -1.01 13.10 30.92
N PRO A 156 -1.98 14.03 30.80
CA PRO A 156 -3.41 13.69 30.92
C PRO A 156 -3.88 12.70 29.84
N VAL A 157 -3.35 12.83 28.61
CA VAL A 157 -3.66 11.94 27.48
C VAL A 157 -2.95 10.59 27.65
N ALA A 158 -1.69 10.60 28.11
CA ALA A 158 -0.94 9.38 28.41
C ALA A 158 -1.67 8.51 29.44
N ASN A 159 -2.15 9.11 30.53
CA ASN A 159 -2.90 8.42 31.59
C ASN A 159 -4.25 7.87 31.10
N LEU A 160 -4.94 8.60 30.21
CA LEU A 160 -6.19 8.12 29.62
C LEU A 160 -5.98 6.85 28.79
N ILE A 161 -4.96 6.85 27.92
CA ILE A 161 -4.59 5.71 27.08
C ILE A 161 -4.11 4.53 27.94
N TYR A 162 -3.30 4.80 28.97
CA TYR A 162 -2.84 3.80 29.92
C TYR A 162 -3.98 3.08 30.64
N ASN A 163 -5.00 3.82 31.09
CA ASN A 163 -6.17 3.24 31.76
C ASN A 163 -6.96 2.31 30.82
N GLU A 164 -7.14 2.71 29.56
CA GLU A 164 -7.81 1.90 28.53
C GLU A 164 -7.03 0.63 28.18
N PHE A 165 -5.71 0.74 28.03
CA PHE A 165 -4.84 -0.41 27.77
C PHE A 165 -4.83 -1.37 28.97
N SER A 166 -4.76 -0.84 30.19
CA SER A 166 -4.85 -1.61 31.43
C SER A 166 -6.20 -2.35 31.55
N ALA A 167 -7.32 -1.67 31.24
CA ALA A 167 -8.66 -2.26 31.24
C ALA A 167 -8.86 -3.39 30.20
N LYS A 168 -7.94 -3.52 29.24
CA LYS A 168 -7.88 -4.60 28.24
C LYS A 168 -6.72 -5.58 28.44
N ASN A 169 -6.05 -5.52 29.60
CA ASN A 169 -4.89 -6.36 29.97
C ASN A 169 -3.65 -6.20 29.06
N LEU A 170 -3.49 -5.05 28.40
CA LEU A 170 -2.25 -4.71 27.70
C LEU A 170 -1.20 -4.22 28.70
N ASN A 171 -0.01 -4.84 28.70
CA ASN A 171 1.11 -4.44 29.55
C ASN A 171 1.73 -3.13 29.06
N ALA A 172 1.15 -2.01 29.50
CA ALA A 172 1.61 -0.66 29.20
C ALA A 172 2.45 -0.06 30.34
N LEU A 173 3.37 0.84 30.00
CA LEU A 173 4.13 1.67 30.94
C LEU A 173 4.06 3.13 30.48
N VAL A 174 3.84 4.08 31.39
CA VAL A 174 3.94 5.52 31.10
C VAL A 174 5.27 6.05 31.64
N GLU A 175 6.05 6.73 30.78
CA GLU A 175 7.26 7.44 31.18
C GLU A 175 7.15 8.92 30.78
N ASN A 176 7.16 9.80 31.79
CA ASN A 176 7.17 11.25 31.61
C ASN A 176 8.62 11.75 31.58
N LEU A 177 9.09 12.16 30.40
CA LEU A 177 10.47 12.55 30.14
C LEU A 177 10.77 14.01 30.51
N SER A 178 9.83 14.73 31.11
CA SER A 178 10.08 16.05 31.75
C SER A 178 10.66 15.91 33.17
N ASP A 179 10.49 14.75 33.84
CA ASP A 179 11.15 14.46 35.12
C ASP A 179 12.69 14.38 34.95
N ALA A 180 13.43 15.01 35.85
CA ALA A 180 14.89 14.95 35.89
C ALA A 180 15.44 13.55 36.21
N ASN A 181 14.64 12.70 36.86
CA ASN A 181 14.95 11.30 37.15
C ASN A 181 14.23 10.32 36.20
N ALA A 182 13.62 10.81 35.11
CA ALA A 182 12.87 9.99 34.17
C ALA A 182 13.73 8.82 33.65
N THR A 183 13.17 7.61 33.73
CA THR A 183 13.75 6.47 33.06
C THR A 183 13.33 6.40 31.60
N CYS A 184 14.07 5.61 30.82
CA CYS A 184 13.70 5.23 29.46
C CYS A 184 13.78 3.70 29.30
N SER A 185 12.64 3.06 29.07
CA SER A 185 12.53 1.62 28.82
C SER A 185 12.39 1.26 27.33
N VAL A 186 12.75 2.16 26.41
CA VAL A 186 12.67 1.97 24.93
C VAL A 186 13.33 0.67 24.44
N ARG A 187 14.43 0.23 25.07
CA ARG A 187 15.08 -1.05 24.75
C ARG A 187 14.17 -2.25 25.03
N GLN A 188 13.46 -2.19 26.16
CA GLN A 188 12.69 -3.29 26.75
C GLN A 188 11.23 -3.32 26.29
N CYS A 189 10.74 -2.30 25.57
CA CYS A 189 9.38 -2.26 25.04
C CYS A 189 9.25 -2.95 23.67
N THR A 190 8.06 -3.44 23.32
CA THR A 190 7.76 -3.90 21.95
C THR A 190 7.38 -2.72 21.05
N VAL A 191 6.46 -1.87 21.51
CA VAL A 191 5.87 -0.74 20.76
C VAL A 191 5.99 0.55 21.58
N ILE A 192 6.13 1.69 20.89
CA ILE A 192 6.13 3.01 21.53
C ILE A 192 4.93 3.83 21.04
N VAL A 193 4.23 4.45 21.99
CA VAL A 193 3.06 5.32 21.77
C VAL A 193 3.41 6.70 22.32
N PRO A 194 4.10 7.56 21.54
CA PRO A 194 4.51 8.87 22.02
C PRO A 194 3.35 9.88 21.93
N ILE A 195 3.16 10.62 23.03
CA ILE A 195 2.17 11.70 23.10
C ILE A 195 2.83 13.00 22.62
N LEU A 196 2.54 13.37 21.38
CA LEU A 196 3.21 14.44 20.66
C LEU A 196 2.60 15.81 20.97
N SER A 197 3.47 16.74 21.35
CA SER A 197 3.16 18.12 21.64
C SER A 197 4.36 19.05 21.36
N ALA A 198 4.17 20.36 21.53
CA ALA A 198 5.23 21.34 21.35
C ALA A 198 6.30 21.30 22.47
N GLU A 199 5.96 20.83 23.67
CA GLU A 199 6.94 20.49 24.71
C GLU A 199 7.74 19.24 24.33
N PHE A 200 7.06 18.18 23.86
CA PHE A 200 7.70 16.92 23.46
C PHE A 200 8.79 17.11 22.39
N GLU A 201 8.51 17.93 21.36
CA GLU A 201 9.48 18.27 20.32
C GLU A 201 10.72 19.03 20.84
N LYS A 202 10.56 19.82 21.90
CA LYS A 202 11.65 20.63 22.48
C LYS A 202 12.47 19.87 23.52
N ASN A 203 11.93 18.81 24.12
CA ASN A 203 12.58 18.08 25.19
C ASN A 203 13.72 17.17 24.65
N PRO A 204 14.99 17.38 25.06
CA PRO A 204 16.10 16.56 24.58
C PRO A 204 16.00 15.07 24.96
N ALA A 205 15.36 14.72 26.08
CA ALA A 205 15.17 13.35 26.49
C ALA A 205 14.18 12.61 25.55
N CYS A 206 13.09 13.29 25.15
CA CYS A 206 12.16 12.79 24.14
C CYS A 206 12.88 12.51 22.81
N ARG A 207 13.77 13.40 22.36
CA ARG A 207 14.57 13.19 21.15
C ARG A 207 15.47 11.95 21.25
N ILE A 208 16.23 11.79 22.34
CA ILE A 208 17.14 10.65 22.51
C ILE A 208 16.36 9.33 22.55
N ALA A 209 15.22 9.29 23.25
CA ALA A 209 14.35 8.12 23.29
C ALA A 209 13.81 7.75 21.89
N PHE A 210 13.44 8.75 21.08
CA PHE A 210 13.02 8.55 19.68
C PHE A 210 14.15 8.10 18.75
N GLU A 211 15.34 8.70 18.89
CA GLU A 211 16.52 8.31 18.12
C GLU A 211 16.89 6.85 18.38
N GLU A 212 16.87 6.42 19.65
CA GLU A 212 17.11 5.03 20.03
C GLU A 212 16.00 4.08 19.54
N ALA A 213 14.73 4.44 19.70
CA ALA A 213 13.59 3.68 19.19
C ALA A 213 13.72 3.36 17.70
N ARG A 214 14.08 4.39 16.93
CA ARG A 214 14.30 4.34 15.49
C ARG A 214 15.52 3.50 15.10
N LEU A 215 16.63 3.61 15.84
CA LEU A 215 17.81 2.75 15.64
C LEU A 215 17.50 1.27 15.94
N LEU A 216 16.63 1.00 16.90
CA LEU A 216 16.14 -0.33 17.26
C LEU A 216 14.95 -0.81 16.41
N GLN A 217 14.51 -0.02 15.42
CA GLN A 217 13.36 -0.30 14.54
C GLN A 217 12.07 -0.64 15.31
N LYS A 218 11.87 -0.04 16.49
CA LYS A 218 10.62 -0.19 17.28
C LYS A 218 9.46 0.45 16.52
N PRO A 219 8.28 -0.18 16.41
CA PRO A 219 7.09 0.48 15.89
C PRO A 219 6.71 1.70 16.74
N ILE A 220 6.50 2.83 16.07
CA ILE A 220 6.10 4.10 16.69
C ILE A 220 4.68 4.42 16.25
N ILE A 221 3.74 4.53 17.21
CA ILE A 221 2.33 4.85 16.96
C ILE A 221 2.03 6.24 17.55
N PRO A 222 2.26 7.32 16.79
CA PRO A 222 2.16 8.68 17.31
C PRO A 222 0.72 9.07 17.68
N VAL A 223 0.57 9.67 18.86
CA VAL A 223 -0.68 10.28 19.32
C VAL A 223 -0.50 11.80 19.36
N MET A 224 -1.30 12.52 18.60
CA MET A 224 -1.29 13.98 18.53
C MET A 224 -2.22 14.55 19.61
N SER A 225 -1.64 15.13 20.67
CA SER A 225 -2.42 15.75 21.75
C SER A 225 -2.69 17.25 21.53
N ALA A 226 -1.73 17.96 20.94
CA ALA A 226 -1.87 19.40 20.69
C ALA A 226 -2.85 19.72 19.55
N ILE A 227 -3.59 20.83 19.72
CA ILE A 227 -4.47 21.41 18.71
C ILE A 227 -3.67 22.40 17.86
N ASP A 228 -3.92 22.42 16.54
CA ASP A 228 -3.31 23.31 15.54
C ASP A 228 -1.77 23.39 15.46
N TRP A 229 -1.07 22.53 16.21
CA TRP A 229 0.37 22.30 16.07
C TRP A 229 0.68 21.21 15.04
N LYS A 230 1.90 21.26 14.47
CA LYS A 230 2.45 20.25 13.57
C LYS A 230 3.93 20.03 13.90
N PRO A 231 4.41 18.78 13.90
CA PRO A 231 5.80 18.45 14.20
C PRO A 231 6.74 19.04 13.13
N GLN A 232 7.90 19.51 13.54
CA GLN A 232 8.95 20.03 12.67
C GLN A 232 10.31 19.39 13.01
N ASP A 233 11.36 19.84 12.33
CA ASP A 233 12.76 19.44 12.57
C ASP A 233 12.92 17.91 12.74
N TRP A 234 13.57 17.45 13.83
CA TRP A 234 13.82 16.04 14.10
C TRP A 234 12.56 15.20 14.22
N LEU A 235 11.48 15.73 14.80
CA LEU A 235 10.24 14.99 14.99
C LEU A 235 9.47 14.89 13.66
N GLY A 236 9.48 15.96 12.88
CA GLY A 236 8.86 15.99 11.56
C GLY A 236 9.46 14.96 10.59
N ILE A 237 10.78 14.70 10.66
CA ILE A 237 11.43 13.67 9.84
C ILE A 237 11.24 12.24 10.37
N THR A 238 11.18 12.00 11.69
CA THR A 238 10.98 10.64 12.24
C THR A 238 9.58 10.10 12.00
N ILE A 239 8.55 10.95 12.02
CA ILE A 239 7.16 10.55 11.75
C ILE A 239 6.66 11.02 10.38
N ALA A 240 7.57 11.28 9.43
CA ALA A 240 7.21 11.67 8.08
C ALA A 240 6.39 10.57 7.38
N GLY A 241 5.26 10.96 6.79
CA GLY A 241 4.27 10.05 6.21
C GLY A 241 3.47 9.20 7.21
N ALA A 242 3.73 9.24 8.52
CA ALA A 242 3.05 8.37 9.49
C ALA A 242 1.59 8.77 9.77
N THR A 243 0.72 7.78 9.92
CA THR A 243 -0.63 7.95 10.52
C THR A 243 -0.50 8.26 12.01
N TYR A 244 -1.27 9.24 12.50
CA TYR A 244 -1.30 9.60 13.93
C TYR A 244 -2.74 9.73 14.46
N PHE A 245 -2.95 9.34 15.71
CA PHE A 245 -4.25 9.41 16.38
C PHE A 245 -4.42 10.77 17.05
N ARG A 246 -5.48 11.52 16.75
CA ARG A 246 -5.78 12.82 17.40
C ARG A 246 -6.58 12.60 18.69
N ILE A 247 -5.96 12.82 19.85
CA ILE A 247 -6.58 12.69 21.18
C ILE A 247 -6.19 13.93 22.00
N ASN A 248 -7.07 14.93 22.05
CA ASN A 248 -6.81 16.24 22.65
C ASN A 248 -7.64 16.53 23.91
N THR A 249 -8.68 15.75 24.19
CA THR A 249 -9.55 15.87 25.37
C THR A 249 -9.90 14.51 25.94
N GLN A 250 -10.60 14.46 27.08
CA GLN A 250 -11.14 13.22 27.64
C GLN A 250 -12.36 12.68 26.88
N VAL A 251 -13.08 13.52 26.12
CA VAL A 251 -14.34 13.14 25.44
C VAL A 251 -14.09 12.72 23.99
N SER A 252 -13.25 13.47 23.27
CA SER A 252 -12.90 13.21 21.86
C SER A 252 -12.41 11.79 21.50
N PRO A 253 -11.82 10.98 22.40
CA PRO A 253 -11.37 9.63 22.05
C PRO A 253 -12.51 8.61 21.94
N TYR A 254 -13.64 8.90 22.60
CA TYR A 254 -14.81 8.03 22.72
C TYR A 254 -15.99 8.49 21.86
N GLU A 255 -15.95 9.73 21.34
CA GLU A 255 -16.85 10.19 20.29
C GLU A 255 -16.97 9.13 19.18
N PRO A 256 -18.19 8.73 18.79
CA PRO A 256 -18.39 7.79 17.70
C PRO A 256 -17.75 8.29 16.41
N LEU A 257 -16.65 7.65 16.02
CA LEU A 257 -16.07 7.76 14.71
C LEU A 257 -16.66 6.64 13.88
N TYR A 258 -17.86 6.91 13.37
CA TYR A 258 -18.73 5.99 12.64
C TYR A 258 -19.25 4.83 13.52
N ASP A 259 -18.65 3.66 13.41
CA ASP A 259 -18.91 2.40 14.12
C ASP A 259 -17.77 2.03 15.09
N SER A 260 -16.84 2.97 15.30
CA SER A 260 -15.69 2.88 16.19
C SER A 260 -15.57 4.13 17.05
N ASN A 261 -14.46 4.26 17.77
CA ASN A 261 -13.96 5.52 18.29
C ASN A 261 -12.42 5.53 18.24
N ARG A 262 -11.83 6.72 18.36
CA ARG A 262 -10.37 6.92 18.18
C ARG A 262 -9.54 6.09 19.16
N MET A 263 -10.04 5.87 20.37
CA MET A 263 -9.40 5.02 21.38
C MET A 263 -9.39 3.54 20.98
N THR A 264 -10.50 3.04 20.44
CA THR A 264 -10.63 1.65 19.97
C THR A 264 -9.68 1.37 18.81
N ASP A 265 -9.61 2.29 17.84
CA ASP A 265 -8.72 2.14 16.69
C ASP A 265 -7.23 2.26 17.09
N LEU A 266 -6.89 3.15 18.03
CA LEU A 266 -5.55 3.25 18.62
C LEU A 266 -5.13 1.93 19.29
N ARG A 267 -5.99 1.37 20.14
CA ARG A 267 -5.74 0.09 20.81
C ARG A 267 -5.50 -1.04 19.81
N VAL A 268 -6.32 -1.14 18.76
CA VAL A 268 -6.15 -2.17 17.71
C VAL A 268 -4.83 -1.98 16.95
N ALA A 269 -4.43 -0.74 16.63
CA ALA A 269 -3.14 -0.47 16.00
C ALA A 269 -1.96 -0.91 16.89
N VAL A 270 -2.04 -0.63 18.21
CA VAL A 270 -1.04 -1.09 19.19
C VAL A 270 -1.01 -2.62 19.29
N GLU A 271 -2.16 -3.28 19.43
CA GLU A 271 -2.27 -4.74 19.46
C GLU A 271 -1.69 -5.42 18.21
N ILE A 272 -1.87 -4.84 17.03
CA ILE A 272 -1.28 -5.32 15.77
C ILE A 272 0.24 -5.17 15.76
N ALA A 273 0.76 -4.05 16.27
CA ALA A 273 2.19 -3.75 16.31
C ALA A 273 2.96 -4.50 17.43
N CYS A 274 2.26 -5.00 18.45
CA CYS A 274 2.85 -5.82 19.51
C CYS A 274 3.07 -7.28 19.11
N GLN A 275 2.64 -7.71 17.91
CA GLN A 275 2.81 -9.08 17.44
C GLN A 275 4.24 -9.30 16.92
N PRO A 276 4.85 -10.48 17.17
CA PRO A 276 6.12 -10.85 16.56
C PRO A 276 5.91 -11.42 15.15
N ARG A 277 6.62 -10.90 14.14
CA ARG A 277 6.65 -11.46 12.78
C ARG A 277 8.09 -11.41 12.22
N PRO A 278 8.40 -12.10 11.10
CA PRO A 278 9.73 -12.05 10.50
C PRO A 278 9.98 -10.73 9.74
N SER A 279 11.22 -10.25 9.81
CA SER A 279 11.79 -9.16 9.00
C SER A 279 11.80 -9.48 7.50
N GLN A 280 12.04 -8.48 6.64
CA GLN A 280 12.16 -8.71 5.19
C GLN A 280 13.22 -9.77 4.86
N ALA A 281 14.39 -9.71 5.52
CA ALA A 281 15.47 -10.67 5.29
C ALA A 281 15.08 -12.11 5.66
N GLU A 282 14.41 -12.32 6.80
CA GLU A 282 13.96 -13.65 7.22
C GLU A 282 12.88 -14.21 6.28
N ARG A 283 12.01 -13.35 5.73
CA ARG A 283 11.00 -13.74 4.73
C ARG A 283 11.64 -14.09 3.39
N GLU A 284 12.54 -13.25 2.89
CA GLU A 284 13.25 -13.55 1.65
C GLU A 284 14.04 -14.86 1.79
N GLN A 285 14.75 -15.09 2.90
CA GLN A 285 15.41 -16.38 3.16
C GLN A 285 14.43 -17.55 3.18
N THR A 286 13.25 -17.39 3.78
CA THR A 286 12.20 -18.41 3.79
C THR A 286 11.65 -18.69 2.39
N GLU A 287 11.36 -17.65 1.59
CA GLU A 287 10.89 -17.80 0.21
C GLU A 287 11.98 -18.40 -0.69
N MET A 288 13.23 -17.94 -0.58
CA MET A 288 14.39 -18.47 -1.30
C MET A 288 14.60 -19.94 -1.00
N LYS A 289 14.40 -20.40 0.25
CA LYS A 289 14.43 -21.81 0.60
C LYS A 289 13.33 -22.60 -0.13
N ILE A 290 12.07 -22.13 -0.05
CA ILE A 290 10.92 -22.75 -0.74
C ILE A 290 11.13 -22.80 -2.27
N LEU A 291 11.71 -21.76 -2.86
CA LEU A 291 12.02 -21.72 -4.29
C LEU A 291 13.15 -22.69 -4.64
N LYS A 292 14.22 -22.76 -3.84
CA LYS A 292 15.32 -23.73 -4.04
C LYS A 292 14.81 -25.17 -3.97
N GLU A 293 13.90 -25.48 -3.04
CA GLU A 293 13.22 -26.79 -2.96
C GLU A 293 12.40 -27.10 -4.23
N LYS A 294 11.57 -26.16 -4.70
CA LYS A 294 10.79 -26.30 -5.95
C LYS A 294 11.66 -26.40 -7.20
N ILE A 295 12.81 -25.72 -7.23
CA ILE A 295 13.77 -25.77 -8.32
C ILE A 295 14.41 -27.17 -8.41
N GLU A 296 14.85 -27.74 -7.28
CA GLU A 296 15.38 -29.11 -7.27
C GLU A 296 14.31 -30.15 -7.65
N GLU A 297 13.05 -29.94 -7.27
CA GLU A 297 11.94 -30.79 -7.74
C GLU A 297 11.80 -30.74 -9.27
N CYS A 298 11.81 -29.55 -9.88
CA CYS A 298 11.70 -29.40 -11.33
C CYS A 298 12.92 -29.99 -12.05
N LYS A 299 14.13 -29.69 -11.55
CA LYS A 299 15.41 -30.21 -12.04
C LYS A 299 15.49 -31.74 -12.00
N SER A 300 14.85 -32.39 -11.03
CA SER A 300 14.80 -33.86 -10.96
C SER A 300 13.99 -34.51 -12.09
N LYS A 301 13.11 -33.74 -12.75
CA LYS A 301 12.20 -34.18 -13.82
C LYS A 301 12.62 -33.71 -15.22
N LEU A 302 13.58 -32.80 -15.33
CA LEU A 302 14.06 -32.21 -16.59
C LEU A 302 15.13 -33.06 -17.27
N GLN A 303 15.12 -33.10 -18.61
CA GLN A 303 16.19 -33.77 -19.37
C GLN A 303 17.48 -32.94 -19.46
N THR A 304 17.38 -31.61 -19.38
CA THR A 304 18.51 -30.69 -19.46
C THR A 304 18.47 -29.61 -18.37
N TRP A 305 19.65 -29.26 -17.84
CA TRP A 305 19.81 -28.27 -16.78
C TRP A 305 21.10 -27.46 -16.97
N PRO A 306 21.09 -26.12 -16.78
CA PRO A 306 19.91 -25.27 -16.53
C PRO A 306 19.00 -25.17 -17.77
N PRO A 307 17.70 -24.84 -17.58
CA PRO A 307 16.79 -24.59 -18.69
C PRO A 307 17.24 -23.38 -19.52
N SER A 308 16.81 -23.32 -20.77
CA SER A 308 17.07 -22.16 -21.64
C SER A 308 16.42 -20.90 -21.06
N ARG A 309 17.25 -19.93 -20.65
CA ARG A 309 16.81 -18.68 -20.01
C ARG A 309 16.02 -17.81 -20.98
N LYS A 310 14.76 -17.52 -20.70
CA LYS A 310 14.00 -16.52 -21.47
C LYS A 310 14.41 -15.11 -21.07
N VAL A 311 14.56 -14.23 -22.06
CA VAL A 311 14.74 -12.80 -21.82
C VAL A 311 13.40 -12.23 -21.33
N ARG A 312 13.20 -12.24 -20.00
CA ARG A 312 12.11 -11.51 -19.35
C ARG A 312 12.46 -10.03 -19.35
N THR A 313 12.11 -9.32 -20.42
CA THR A 313 12.26 -7.86 -20.47
C THR A 313 11.34 -7.25 -19.42
N ILE A 314 11.91 -6.86 -18.28
CA ILE A 314 11.20 -6.03 -17.32
C ILE A 314 11.04 -4.67 -17.99
N ASN A 315 9.83 -4.39 -18.47
CA ASN A 315 9.41 -3.03 -18.82
C ASN A 315 9.31 -2.23 -17.51
N SER A 316 10.48 -1.82 -17.00
CA SER A 316 10.72 -1.25 -15.67
C SER A 316 10.38 0.24 -15.58
N THR A 317 10.38 0.91 -16.73
CA THR A 317 10.39 2.37 -16.87
C THR A 317 9.32 2.94 -17.81
N THR A 318 8.66 2.12 -18.62
CA THR A 318 7.51 2.55 -19.42
C THR A 318 6.23 2.51 -18.59
N ASP A 319 5.40 3.56 -18.69
CA ASP A 319 4.08 3.57 -18.07
C ASP A 319 3.26 2.39 -18.59
N ARG A 320 2.90 1.48 -17.67
CA ARG A 320 2.06 0.33 -18.02
C ARG A 320 0.74 0.86 -18.53
N GLN A 321 0.31 0.40 -19.70
CA GLN A 321 -1.03 0.73 -20.20
C GLN A 321 -2.04 -0.29 -19.63
N PRO A 322 -3.17 0.17 -19.07
CA PRO A 322 -4.21 -0.74 -18.61
C PRO A 322 -4.80 -1.54 -19.76
N VAL A 323 -5.18 -2.79 -19.50
CA VAL A 323 -5.91 -3.60 -20.48
C VAL A 323 -7.31 -3.00 -20.63
N ARG A 324 -7.60 -2.47 -21.82
CA ARG A 324 -8.90 -1.89 -22.17
C ARG A 324 -9.82 -3.00 -22.68
N VAL A 325 -10.98 -3.14 -22.05
CA VAL A 325 -12.05 -4.05 -22.47
C VAL A 325 -13.37 -3.30 -22.55
N ALA A 326 -14.19 -3.63 -23.55
CA ALA A 326 -15.54 -3.11 -23.64
C ALA A 326 -16.37 -3.66 -22.47
N ILE A 327 -17.18 -2.80 -21.87
CA ILE A 327 -18.14 -3.18 -20.83
C ILE A 327 -19.51 -3.17 -21.48
N ALA A 328 -20.18 -4.33 -21.46
CA ALA A 328 -21.52 -4.45 -22.00
C ALA A 328 -22.47 -3.49 -21.28
N GLU A 329 -23.37 -2.84 -22.02
CA GLU A 329 -24.41 -2.01 -21.40
C GLU A 329 -25.28 -2.89 -20.49
N PRO A 330 -25.62 -2.44 -19.27
CA PRO A 330 -26.60 -3.11 -18.44
C PRO A 330 -27.93 -3.21 -19.19
N ASN A 331 -28.67 -4.31 -19.04
CA ASN A 331 -29.99 -4.47 -19.64
C ASN A 331 -30.86 -5.47 -18.85
N ALA A 332 -31.89 -4.98 -18.17
CA ALA A 332 -32.76 -5.80 -17.34
C ALA A 332 -33.91 -6.44 -18.14
N THR A 333 -33.96 -7.78 -18.15
CA THR A 333 -35.14 -8.56 -18.58
C THR A 333 -36.15 -8.80 -17.45
N LEU A 334 -35.76 -8.55 -16.20
CA LEU A 334 -36.57 -8.76 -14.99
C LEU A 334 -36.62 -7.48 -14.14
N ALA A 335 -37.67 -7.31 -13.34
CA ALA A 335 -37.83 -6.14 -12.47
C ALA A 335 -36.84 -6.18 -11.28
N PHE A 336 -36.02 -5.14 -11.14
CA PHE A 336 -35.08 -5.00 -10.04
C PHE A 336 -35.69 -4.26 -8.85
N ASN A 337 -35.61 -4.88 -7.67
CA ASN A 337 -35.82 -4.20 -6.39
C ASN A 337 -34.45 -3.83 -5.81
N HIS A 338 -34.13 -2.53 -5.77
CA HIS A 338 -32.94 -2.06 -5.07
C HIS A 338 -33.10 -2.31 -3.56
N ILE A 339 -32.05 -2.83 -2.93
CA ILE A 339 -31.97 -3.06 -1.47
C ILE A 339 -30.74 -2.33 -1.01
N HIS A 340 -30.93 -1.38 -0.11
CA HIS A 340 -29.86 -0.68 0.60
C HIS A 340 -29.40 -1.56 1.75
N HIS A 341 -28.13 -1.96 1.73
CA HIS A 341 -27.51 -2.68 2.84
C HIS A 341 -26.79 -1.70 3.78
N THR A 342 -27.00 -1.86 5.08
CA THR A 342 -26.23 -1.17 6.12
C THR A 342 -25.65 -2.22 7.07
N ILE A 343 -24.35 -2.16 7.35
CA ILE A 343 -23.63 -3.19 8.11
C ILE A 343 -23.17 -2.62 9.45
N THR A 344 -23.52 -3.29 10.55
CA THR A 344 -23.00 -2.97 11.89
C THR A 344 -21.76 -3.81 12.20
N ARG A 345 -20.74 -3.21 12.82
CA ARG A 345 -19.39 -3.79 12.99
C ARG A 345 -19.31 -5.08 13.82
N MET A 346 -20.39 -5.51 14.46
CA MET A 346 -20.44 -6.74 15.26
C MET A 346 -20.12 -7.98 14.40
N ASP A 347 -20.47 -7.95 13.11
CA ASP A 347 -20.26 -9.06 12.16
C ASP A 347 -19.35 -8.68 10.97
N LEU A 348 -18.87 -7.43 10.89
CA LEU A 348 -17.99 -6.97 9.81
C LEU A 348 -16.57 -7.55 9.99
N LYS A 349 -16.28 -8.63 9.26
CA LYS A 349 -14.89 -9.10 9.11
C LYS A 349 -14.09 -8.04 8.35
N ALA A 350 -13.30 -7.25 9.09
CA ALA A 350 -12.45 -6.20 8.52
C ALA A 350 -11.62 -6.73 7.34
N PRO A 351 -11.41 -5.93 6.28
CA PRO A 351 -10.60 -6.35 5.14
C PRO A 351 -9.21 -6.78 5.62
N PRO A 352 -8.63 -7.85 5.06
CA PRO A 352 -7.32 -8.33 5.49
C PRO A 352 -6.30 -7.19 5.33
N PRO A 353 -5.51 -6.88 6.38
CA PRO A 353 -4.58 -5.76 6.31
C PRO A 353 -3.59 -6.00 5.15
N ILE A 354 -3.50 -5.01 4.26
CA ILE A 354 -2.63 -5.05 3.08
C ILE A 354 -1.16 -4.72 3.41
N LEU A 355 -0.88 -4.29 4.64
CA LEU A 355 0.46 -4.25 5.20
C LEU A 355 0.60 -5.33 6.28
N ASP A 356 1.80 -5.83 6.49
CA ASP A 356 2.21 -6.39 7.78
C ASP A 356 2.71 -5.29 8.74
N GLU A 357 3.14 -5.65 9.95
CA GLU A 357 3.41 -4.66 11.02
C GLU A 357 4.72 -3.91 10.82
N TYR A 358 5.61 -4.40 9.95
CA TYR A 358 6.79 -3.64 9.54
C TYR A 358 6.46 -2.60 8.46
N GLY A 359 5.17 -2.42 8.13
CA GLY A 359 4.72 -1.55 7.06
C GLY A 359 5.02 -2.08 5.66
N LEU A 360 5.39 -3.36 5.54
CA LEU A 360 5.70 -3.98 4.25
C LEU A 360 4.44 -4.48 3.53
N PRO A 361 4.42 -4.49 2.18
CA PRO A 361 3.26 -4.94 1.40
C PRO A 361 2.91 -6.43 1.56
N LYS A 362 1.75 -6.74 2.15
CA LYS A 362 1.05 -8.02 1.94
C LYS A 362 0.32 -7.96 0.60
N ARG A 363 0.86 -8.65 -0.40
CA ARG A 363 0.41 -8.65 -1.80
C ARG A 363 -0.88 -9.47 -2.00
N VAL A 364 -1.97 -9.00 -1.39
CA VAL A 364 -3.33 -9.53 -1.55
C VAL A 364 -3.86 -9.12 -2.92
N GLN A 365 -4.55 -10.01 -3.63
CA GLN A 365 -5.26 -9.63 -4.86
C GLN A 365 -6.63 -9.04 -4.51
N LEU A 366 -6.85 -7.79 -4.88
CA LEU A 366 -8.09 -7.04 -4.64
C LEU A 366 -8.75 -6.68 -5.98
N ASP A 367 -10.08 -6.75 -6.02
CA ASP A 367 -10.85 -6.42 -7.21
C ASP A 367 -10.71 -4.91 -7.51
N CYS A 368 -10.76 -4.05 -6.47
CA CYS A 368 -10.52 -2.61 -6.60
C CYS A 368 -9.90 -1.94 -5.36
N MET A 369 -9.39 -0.72 -5.56
CA MET A 369 -9.07 0.25 -4.52
C MET A 369 -10.06 1.41 -4.63
N ILE A 370 -10.66 1.80 -3.51
CA ILE A 370 -11.52 2.98 -3.44
C ILE A 370 -10.66 4.23 -3.22
N SER A 371 -10.81 5.22 -4.10
CA SER A 371 -10.13 6.51 -4.05
C SER A 371 -11.16 7.63 -4.04
N TYR A 372 -11.10 8.48 -3.04
CA TYR A 372 -12.06 9.55 -2.80
C TYR A 372 -11.40 10.67 -1.97
N GLN A 373 -12.10 11.79 -1.79
CA GLN A 373 -11.69 12.82 -0.83
C GLN A 373 -12.56 12.71 0.43
N TRP A 374 -11.94 12.87 1.60
CA TRP A 374 -12.51 12.58 2.92
C TRP A 374 -13.85 13.25 3.26
N ASP A 375 -14.24 14.35 2.62
CA ASP A 375 -15.52 15.00 2.90
C ASP A 375 -16.69 14.16 2.35
N ASN A 376 -16.46 13.32 1.33
CA ASN A 376 -17.43 12.40 0.74
C ASN A 376 -17.54 11.04 1.49
N GLN A 377 -16.81 10.86 2.58
CA GLN A 377 -16.62 9.55 3.24
C GLN A 377 -17.89 8.84 3.69
N SER A 378 -18.91 9.58 4.12
CA SER A 378 -20.21 9.01 4.53
C SER A 378 -20.89 8.29 3.36
N PHE A 379 -20.96 8.94 2.21
CA PHE A 379 -21.49 8.36 0.97
C PHE A 379 -20.64 7.17 0.52
N VAL A 380 -19.31 7.33 0.48
CA VAL A 380 -18.39 6.28 0.04
C VAL A 380 -18.46 5.03 0.92
N ARG A 381 -18.68 5.20 2.24
CA ARG A 381 -18.95 4.07 3.15
C ARG A 381 -20.17 3.27 2.72
N THR A 382 -21.30 3.94 2.50
CA THR A 382 -22.54 3.25 2.13
C THR A 382 -22.37 2.45 0.84
N VAL A 383 -21.59 2.97 -0.12
CA VAL A 383 -21.24 2.25 -1.34
C VAL A 383 -20.33 1.04 -1.05
N TYR A 384 -19.33 1.17 -0.16
CA TYR A 384 -18.49 0.04 0.23
C TYR A 384 -19.30 -1.08 0.90
N GLU A 385 -20.22 -0.75 1.81
CA GLU A 385 -21.08 -1.75 2.48
C GLU A 385 -21.92 -2.53 1.46
N ASP A 386 -22.51 -1.82 0.50
CA ASP A 386 -23.24 -2.41 -0.62
C ASP A 386 -22.35 -3.28 -1.53
N MET A 387 -21.12 -2.86 -1.79
CA MET A 387 -20.12 -3.62 -2.57
C MET A 387 -19.64 -4.87 -1.82
N LEU A 388 -19.51 -4.81 -0.48
CA LEU A 388 -19.11 -5.93 0.35
C LEU A 388 -20.18 -7.02 0.38
N MET A 389 -21.46 -6.64 0.47
CA MET A 389 -22.60 -7.56 0.30
C MET A 389 -22.68 -8.18 -1.10
N ARG A 390 -21.91 -7.65 -2.06
CA ARG A 390 -21.74 -8.18 -3.42
C ARG A 390 -20.36 -8.83 -3.62
N GLU A 391 -19.68 -9.21 -2.53
CA GLU A 391 -18.38 -9.91 -2.52
C GLU A 391 -17.25 -9.21 -3.32
N VAL A 392 -17.31 -7.89 -3.48
CA VAL A 392 -16.22 -7.13 -4.10
C VAL A 392 -15.11 -6.93 -3.09
N LYS A 393 -13.91 -7.45 -3.39
CA LYS A 393 -12.71 -7.25 -2.57
C LYS A 393 -12.15 -5.85 -2.81
N ALA A 394 -12.65 -4.88 -2.06
CA ALA A 394 -12.22 -3.49 -2.12
C ALA A 394 -11.19 -3.15 -1.02
N TRP A 395 -10.11 -2.45 -1.36
CA TRP A 395 -9.36 -1.66 -0.38
C TRP A 395 -10.09 -0.35 -0.11
N PHE A 396 -10.14 0.07 1.15
CA PHE A 396 -10.77 1.30 1.59
C PHE A 396 -9.96 1.86 2.77
N ASP A 397 -9.64 3.16 2.75
CA ASP A 397 -8.67 3.77 3.67
C ASP A 397 -9.11 3.82 5.16
N ILE A 398 -10.40 3.66 5.45
CA ILE A 398 -10.92 3.54 6.81
C ILE A 398 -10.88 2.09 7.32
N TRP A 399 -11.33 1.89 8.56
CA TRP A 399 -11.42 0.57 9.22
C TRP A 399 -10.11 -0.23 9.32
N GLY A 400 -8.97 0.47 9.33
CA GLY A 400 -7.65 -0.11 9.60
C GLY A 400 -6.83 -0.50 8.38
N SER A 401 -7.30 -0.24 7.16
CA SER A 401 -6.48 -0.48 5.95
C SER A 401 -5.40 0.59 5.72
N MET A 402 -5.49 1.73 6.41
CA MET A 402 -4.48 2.80 6.47
C MET A 402 -3.79 2.75 7.84
N GLN A 403 -2.62 2.12 7.90
CA GLN A 403 -1.78 2.00 9.11
C GLN A 403 -0.31 2.27 8.76
N GLY A 404 0.47 2.75 9.73
CA GLY A 404 1.89 3.01 9.53
C GLY A 404 2.12 4.22 8.64
N ASN A 405 2.85 4.05 7.52
CA ASN A 405 3.08 5.13 6.57
C ASN A 405 1.93 5.21 5.54
N ILE A 406 1.31 6.39 5.43
CA ILE A 406 0.19 6.69 4.55
C ILE A 406 0.54 6.47 3.07
N ASN A 407 1.75 6.86 2.66
CA ASN A 407 2.18 6.73 1.27
C ASN A 407 2.44 5.23 0.93
N ASP A 408 3.01 4.44 1.86
CA ASP A 408 3.19 2.99 1.70
C ASP A 408 1.86 2.22 1.69
N ALA A 409 0.94 2.53 2.61
CA ALA A 409 -0.38 1.91 2.67
C ALA A 409 -1.20 2.22 1.41
N MET A 410 -1.22 3.48 0.97
CA MET A 410 -1.92 3.88 -0.26
C MET A 410 -1.29 3.25 -1.51
N ALA A 411 0.05 3.25 -1.63
CA ALA A 411 0.76 2.59 -2.72
C ALA A 411 0.42 1.10 -2.79
N THR A 412 0.46 0.42 -1.64
CA THR A 412 0.14 -1.00 -1.55
C THR A 412 -1.32 -1.26 -1.91
N GLY A 413 -2.24 -0.36 -1.56
CA GLY A 413 -3.63 -0.41 -2.01
C GLY A 413 -3.75 -0.37 -3.54
N VAL A 414 -3.02 0.53 -4.20
CA VAL A 414 -2.93 0.61 -5.67
C VAL A 414 -2.33 -0.67 -6.25
N GLU A 415 -1.21 -1.16 -5.69
CA GLU A 415 -0.49 -2.35 -6.17
C GLU A 415 -1.34 -3.63 -6.06
N CYS A 416 -2.03 -3.81 -4.93
CA CYS A 416 -2.91 -4.96 -4.65
C CYS A 416 -4.19 -4.96 -5.49
N ALA A 417 -4.69 -3.78 -5.86
CA ALA A 417 -5.91 -3.64 -6.65
C ALA A 417 -5.69 -3.85 -8.15
N LYS A 418 -6.70 -4.40 -8.84
CA LYS A 418 -6.76 -4.41 -10.30
C LYS A 418 -7.37 -3.12 -10.87
N VAL A 419 -8.34 -2.53 -10.17
CA VAL A 419 -9.15 -1.38 -10.62
C VAL A 419 -9.10 -0.25 -9.58
N MET A 420 -9.07 1.00 -10.04
CA MET A 420 -9.29 2.18 -9.22
C MET A 420 -10.76 2.63 -9.32
N LEU A 421 -11.51 2.55 -8.22
CA LEU A 421 -12.84 3.16 -8.12
C LEU A 421 -12.68 4.59 -7.59
N VAL A 422 -12.88 5.58 -8.46
CA VAL A 422 -12.64 6.99 -8.14
C VAL A 422 -13.96 7.73 -7.94
N PHE A 423 -14.21 8.20 -6.71
CA PHE A 423 -15.27 9.14 -6.40
C PHE A 423 -14.80 10.57 -6.69
N LEU A 424 -14.99 10.96 -7.95
CA LEU A 424 -14.53 12.22 -8.49
C LEU A 424 -15.40 13.38 -7.98
N SER A 425 -14.77 14.36 -7.36
CA SER A 425 -15.34 15.65 -6.93
C SER A 425 -14.36 16.77 -7.30
N LYS A 426 -14.77 18.04 -7.16
CA LYS A 426 -13.82 19.16 -7.23
C LYS A 426 -12.73 19.04 -6.16
N SER A 427 -13.10 18.72 -4.91
CA SER A 427 -12.14 18.56 -3.79
C SER A 427 -11.16 17.40 -4.00
N TYR A 428 -11.55 16.35 -4.74
CA TYR A 428 -10.67 15.26 -5.15
C TYR A 428 -9.58 15.76 -6.12
N VAL A 429 -9.97 16.51 -7.15
CA VAL A 429 -9.02 17.07 -8.13
C VAL A 429 -8.05 18.06 -7.47
N GLU A 430 -8.49 18.82 -6.48
CA GLU A 430 -7.66 19.79 -5.74
C GLU A 430 -6.80 19.14 -4.63
N SER A 431 -7.05 17.90 -4.24
CA SER A 431 -6.36 17.21 -3.13
C SER A 431 -5.03 16.60 -3.56
N THR A 432 -3.93 17.08 -2.99
CA THR A 432 -2.57 16.57 -3.25
C THR A 432 -2.45 15.05 -3.01
N ASN A 433 -3.10 14.50 -1.98
CA ASN A 433 -3.03 13.06 -1.68
C ASN A 433 -3.86 12.24 -2.69
N CYS A 434 -4.99 12.78 -3.16
CA CYS A 434 -5.81 12.13 -4.19
C CYS A 434 -5.09 12.12 -5.55
N GLN A 435 -4.50 13.26 -5.95
CA GLN A 435 -3.64 13.35 -7.13
C GLN A 435 -2.45 12.38 -7.06
N LEU A 436 -1.80 12.27 -5.90
CA LEU A 436 -0.66 11.39 -5.65
C LEU A 436 -1.04 9.90 -5.87
N GLY A 437 -2.15 9.44 -5.29
CA GLY A 437 -2.67 8.08 -5.51
C GLY A 437 -3.12 7.82 -6.95
N PHE A 438 -3.80 8.80 -7.56
CA PHE A 438 -4.26 8.71 -8.95
C PHE A 438 -3.08 8.61 -9.94
N ARG A 439 -2.06 9.48 -9.81
CA ARG A 439 -0.85 9.44 -10.65
C ARG A 439 -0.08 8.14 -10.50
N TYR A 440 0.00 7.60 -9.28
CA TYR A 440 0.62 6.30 -9.07
C TYR A 440 -0.16 5.18 -9.76
N ALA A 441 -1.49 5.17 -9.67
CA ALA A 441 -2.34 4.23 -10.40
C ALA A 441 -2.19 4.31 -11.93
N VAL A 442 -2.07 5.51 -12.50
CA VAL A 442 -1.77 5.70 -13.94
C VAL A 442 -0.41 5.08 -14.28
N LYS A 443 0.65 5.39 -13.51
CA LYS A 443 2.01 4.82 -13.70
C LYS A 443 2.05 3.29 -13.56
N ARG A 444 1.16 2.72 -12.75
CA ARG A 444 0.96 1.28 -12.58
C ARG A 444 0.02 0.64 -13.61
N GLY A 445 -0.56 1.41 -14.53
CA GLY A 445 -1.45 0.90 -15.56
C GLY A 445 -2.73 0.28 -15.00
N LYS A 446 -3.31 0.87 -13.96
CA LYS A 446 -4.56 0.41 -13.37
C LYS A 446 -5.74 0.85 -14.25
N ALA A 447 -6.75 -0.01 -14.36
CA ALA A 447 -8.02 0.36 -14.97
C ALA A 447 -8.82 1.26 -14.02
N PHE A 448 -9.69 2.12 -14.57
CA PHE A 448 -10.50 3.06 -13.78
C PHE A 448 -11.99 2.74 -13.87
N VAL A 449 -12.72 3.06 -12.80
CA VAL A 449 -14.19 3.22 -12.77
C VAL A 449 -14.47 4.53 -12.06
N ILE A 450 -15.20 5.45 -12.70
CA ILE A 450 -15.39 6.81 -12.19
C ILE A 450 -16.83 6.99 -11.70
N ILE A 451 -17.02 7.44 -10.46
CA ILE A 451 -18.29 7.94 -9.94
C ILE A 451 -18.16 9.46 -9.80
N ARG A 452 -18.87 10.21 -10.63
CA ARG A 452 -18.93 11.67 -10.58
C ARG A 452 -19.92 12.09 -9.49
N THR A 453 -19.35 12.57 -8.38
CA THR A 453 -20.08 13.01 -7.18
C THR A 453 -20.55 14.46 -7.24
N GLN A 454 -20.17 15.18 -8.30
CA GLN A 454 -20.59 16.56 -8.58
C GLN A 454 -20.73 16.76 -10.10
N PRO A 455 -21.66 17.60 -10.59
CA PRO A 455 -21.74 17.95 -12.01
C PRO A 455 -20.59 18.89 -12.42
N ASN A 456 -20.26 18.93 -13.71
CA ASN A 456 -19.35 19.91 -14.33
C ASN A 456 -17.95 20.02 -13.69
N ILE A 457 -17.41 18.92 -13.16
CA ILE A 457 -16.06 18.88 -12.59
C ILE A 457 -15.02 19.17 -13.67
N GLN A 458 -14.30 20.27 -13.52
CA GLN A 458 -13.14 20.60 -14.33
C GLN A 458 -11.94 19.73 -13.91
N MET A 459 -11.19 19.24 -14.89
CA MET A 459 -10.00 18.42 -14.71
C MET A 459 -8.90 18.90 -15.65
N GLU A 460 -7.65 18.65 -15.27
CA GLU A 460 -6.51 18.86 -16.16
C GLU A 460 -6.50 17.81 -17.30
N GLN A 461 -5.97 18.19 -18.45
CA GLN A 461 -6.01 17.38 -19.67
C GLN A 461 -5.45 15.95 -19.48
N TRP A 462 -4.35 15.80 -18.73
CA TRP A 462 -3.75 14.49 -18.45
C TRP A 462 -4.65 13.57 -17.61
N MET A 463 -5.54 14.12 -16.77
CA MET A 463 -6.53 13.33 -16.03
C MET A 463 -7.66 12.85 -16.96
N LEU A 464 -8.08 13.69 -17.92
CA LEU A 464 -9.07 13.32 -18.93
C LEU A 464 -8.56 12.17 -19.80
N GLU A 465 -7.32 12.26 -20.28
CA GLU A 465 -6.63 11.22 -21.06
C GLU A 465 -6.49 9.90 -20.25
N ALA A 466 -6.17 10.00 -18.95
CA ALA A 466 -6.05 8.83 -18.08
C ALA A 466 -7.37 8.06 -17.87
N ILE A 467 -8.51 8.77 -17.81
CA ILE A 467 -9.85 8.16 -17.62
C ILE A 467 -10.62 7.95 -18.94
N GLU A 468 -10.06 8.35 -20.08
CA GLU A 468 -10.69 8.19 -21.39
C GLU A 468 -11.00 6.71 -21.65
N GLY A 469 -12.17 6.40 -22.20
CA GLY A 469 -12.59 5.04 -22.52
C GLY A 469 -12.88 4.12 -21.32
N PHE A 470 -12.81 4.63 -20.08
CA PHE A 470 -13.25 3.91 -18.88
C PHE A 470 -14.70 4.27 -18.50
N PRO A 471 -15.44 3.37 -17.83
CA PRO A 471 -16.82 3.60 -17.42
C PRO A 471 -16.92 4.76 -16.42
N GLN A 472 -17.90 5.63 -16.64
CA GLN A 472 -18.17 6.78 -15.77
C GLN A 472 -19.67 6.85 -15.48
N TYR A 473 -20.01 7.02 -14.20
CA TYR A 473 -21.38 7.11 -13.68
C TYR A 473 -21.57 8.44 -12.97
N ASN A 474 -22.78 9.00 -12.96
CA ASN A 474 -23.13 10.16 -12.15
C ASN A 474 -23.92 9.68 -10.93
N ALA A 475 -23.45 9.98 -9.72
CA ALA A 475 -24.18 9.73 -8.48
C ALA A 475 -23.73 10.75 -7.43
N PHE A 476 -24.64 11.67 -7.09
CA PHE A 476 -24.40 12.78 -6.16
C PHE A 476 -24.79 12.42 -4.72
N SER A 477 -25.62 11.38 -4.58
CA SER A 477 -26.09 10.77 -3.35
C SER A 477 -26.12 9.25 -3.47
N TYR A 478 -26.45 8.55 -2.37
CA TYR A 478 -26.70 7.11 -2.43
C TYR A 478 -27.97 6.75 -3.21
N ASP A 479 -29.01 7.58 -3.14
CA ASP A 479 -30.28 7.32 -3.84
C ASP A 479 -30.11 7.30 -5.37
N ASP A 480 -29.15 8.07 -5.90
CA ASP A 480 -28.79 8.04 -7.33
C ASP A 480 -28.26 6.67 -7.77
N LEU A 481 -27.67 5.88 -6.87
CA LEU A 481 -27.17 4.54 -7.16
C LEU A 481 -28.29 3.49 -7.28
N ALA A 482 -29.48 3.80 -6.78
CA ALA A 482 -30.68 3.00 -6.99
C ALA A 482 -31.33 3.27 -8.37
N ILE A 483 -31.04 4.41 -9.00
CA ILE A 483 -31.59 4.77 -10.32
C ILE A 483 -31.15 3.73 -11.36
N PRO A 484 -32.08 3.15 -12.12
CA PRO A 484 -31.76 2.10 -13.08
C PRO A 484 -31.24 2.64 -14.42
N ILE A 485 -30.13 2.06 -14.88
CA ILE A 485 -29.62 2.16 -16.25
C ILE A 485 -30.22 0.96 -17.01
N ASN A 486 -31.11 1.21 -17.97
CA ASN A 486 -31.84 0.16 -18.71
C ASN A 486 -32.45 -0.91 -17.77
N GLY A 487 -33.04 -0.47 -16.66
CA GLY A 487 -33.66 -1.33 -15.64
C GLY A 487 -32.70 -1.94 -14.59
N VAL A 488 -31.39 -1.84 -14.74
CA VAL A 488 -30.39 -2.33 -13.77
C VAL A 488 -29.93 -1.19 -12.85
N PRO A 489 -30.01 -1.31 -11.50
CA PRO A 489 -29.54 -0.27 -10.59
C PRO A 489 -28.08 0.13 -10.83
N THR A 490 -27.79 1.43 -10.78
CA THR A 490 -26.45 1.97 -11.08
C THR A 490 -25.33 1.33 -10.23
N ILE A 491 -25.58 1.01 -8.95
CA ILE A 491 -24.61 0.25 -8.13
C ILE A 491 -24.24 -1.12 -8.70
N ASP A 492 -25.21 -1.83 -9.28
CA ASP A 492 -24.98 -3.18 -9.82
C ASP A 492 -24.21 -3.10 -11.15
N ALA A 493 -24.47 -2.06 -11.96
CA ALA A 493 -23.68 -1.74 -13.15
C ALA A 493 -22.21 -1.39 -12.81
N ILE A 494 -21.98 -0.62 -11.73
CA ILE A 494 -20.63 -0.31 -11.21
C ILE A 494 -19.90 -1.59 -10.78
N VAL A 495 -20.57 -2.49 -10.05
CA VAL A 495 -19.98 -3.76 -9.61
C VAL A 495 -19.65 -4.68 -10.79
N GLN A 496 -20.51 -4.74 -11.80
CA GLN A 496 -20.22 -5.46 -13.04
C GLN A 496 -18.97 -4.89 -13.73
N ALA A 497 -18.90 -3.56 -13.90
CA ALA A 497 -17.77 -2.89 -14.51
C ALA A 497 -16.44 -3.16 -13.79
N ILE A 498 -16.43 -3.09 -12.44
CA ILE A 498 -15.25 -3.41 -11.62
C ILE A 498 -14.79 -4.85 -11.88
N ARG A 499 -15.69 -5.84 -11.86
CA ARG A 499 -15.32 -7.25 -12.06
C ARG A 499 -14.78 -7.52 -13.47
N THR A 500 -15.44 -7.00 -14.50
CA THR A 500 -15.00 -7.15 -15.91
C THR A 500 -13.60 -6.54 -16.11
N LEU A 501 -13.35 -5.34 -15.60
CA LEU A 501 -12.03 -4.70 -15.68
C LEU A 501 -10.98 -5.44 -14.85
N ALA A 502 -11.32 -5.89 -13.63
CA ALA A 502 -10.39 -6.58 -12.73
C ALA A 502 -9.92 -7.93 -13.27
N GLN A 503 -10.83 -8.67 -13.91
CA GLN A 503 -10.56 -9.92 -14.60
C GLN A 503 -9.67 -9.72 -15.84
N ALA A 504 -9.84 -8.61 -16.57
CA ALA A 504 -9.03 -8.29 -17.74
C ALA A 504 -7.61 -7.81 -17.39
N GLN A 505 -7.40 -7.22 -16.20
CA GLN A 505 -6.07 -6.75 -15.81
C GLN A 505 -5.14 -7.92 -15.45
N PRO A 506 -3.87 -7.89 -15.90
CA PRO A 506 -2.87 -8.86 -15.48
C PRO A 506 -2.69 -8.84 -13.95
N THR A 507 -2.23 -9.95 -13.39
CA THR A 507 -1.83 -9.97 -11.98
C THR A 507 -0.44 -9.37 -11.87
N GLU A 508 -0.31 -8.24 -11.17
CA GLU A 508 0.99 -7.61 -10.97
C GLU A 508 1.87 -8.45 -10.05
N THR A 509 2.91 -9.07 -10.62
CA THR A 509 4.09 -9.47 -9.85
C THR A 509 4.92 -8.23 -9.57
N VAL A 510 4.78 -7.69 -8.36
CA VAL A 510 5.66 -6.61 -7.88
C VAL A 510 6.98 -7.26 -7.48
N ASP A 511 8.00 -7.27 -8.35
CA ASP A 511 9.31 -7.86 -8.02
C ASP A 511 10.19 -6.93 -7.16
N ASP A 512 9.59 -6.49 -6.07
CA ASP A 512 10.30 -6.15 -4.85
C ASP A 512 10.75 -7.45 -4.18
N CYS A 513 12.02 -7.76 -4.42
CA CYS A 513 12.79 -8.82 -3.82
C CYS A 513 14.27 -8.53 -4.11
N SER A 514 15.19 -9.10 -3.32
CA SER A 514 16.61 -9.11 -3.67
C SER A 514 16.85 -9.71 -5.08
N ALA A 515 17.96 -9.32 -5.70
CA ALA A 515 18.34 -9.85 -7.01
C ALA A 515 18.46 -11.39 -7.01
N GLU A 516 18.91 -12.01 -5.91
CA GLU A 516 18.96 -13.47 -5.80
C GLU A 516 17.56 -14.08 -5.81
N LEU A 517 16.61 -13.52 -5.05
CA LEU A 517 15.22 -13.99 -5.02
C LEU A 517 14.52 -13.79 -6.38
N PHE A 518 14.78 -12.68 -7.08
CA PHE A 518 14.31 -12.49 -8.46
C PHE A 518 14.85 -13.55 -9.43
N GLU A 519 16.16 -13.84 -9.37
CA GLU A 519 16.78 -14.86 -10.24
C GLU A 519 16.27 -16.27 -9.93
N LEU A 520 16.01 -16.60 -8.67
CA LEU A 520 15.38 -17.88 -8.28
C LEU A 520 13.94 -18.00 -8.80
N ARG A 521 13.13 -16.93 -8.72
CA ARG A 521 11.79 -16.92 -9.34
C ARG A 521 11.86 -17.11 -10.85
N SER A 522 12.77 -16.40 -11.52
CA SER A 522 12.99 -16.52 -12.97
C SER A 522 13.45 -17.92 -13.38
N LEU A 523 14.40 -18.51 -12.65
CA LEU A 523 14.92 -19.86 -12.91
C LEU A 523 13.85 -20.94 -12.70
N LEU A 524 13.00 -20.82 -11.67
CA LEU A 524 11.87 -21.74 -11.47
C LEU A 524 10.85 -21.63 -12.61
N ASP A 525 10.62 -20.42 -13.12
CA ASP A 525 9.69 -20.18 -14.22
C ASP A 525 10.24 -20.71 -15.56
N ASP A 526 11.54 -20.54 -15.84
CA ASP A 526 12.23 -21.18 -16.98
C ASP A 526 12.24 -22.72 -16.87
N ALA A 527 12.41 -23.26 -15.66
CA ALA A 527 12.40 -24.71 -15.41
C ALA A 527 11.00 -25.32 -15.65
N ARG A 528 9.94 -24.61 -15.27
CA ARG A 528 8.55 -25.00 -15.56
C ARG A 528 8.27 -24.99 -17.06
N ASP A 529 8.68 -23.94 -17.77
CA ASP A 529 8.53 -23.89 -19.23
C ASP A 529 9.24 -25.06 -19.92
N ALA A 530 10.45 -25.41 -19.47
CA ALA A 530 11.19 -26.56 -19.98
C ALA A 530 10.48 -27.90 -19.70
N LEU A 531 9.85 -28.10 -18.53
CA LEU A 531 9.10 -29.33 -18.22
C LEU A 531 7.92 -29.55 -19.17
N TYR A 532 7.16 -28.49 -19.47
CA TYR A 532 6.04 -28.60 -20.41
C TYR A 532 6.53 -28.83 -21.85
N ASN A 533 7.64 -28.20 -22.25
CA ASN A 533 8.28 -28.46 -23.55
C ASN A 533 8.78 -29.90 -23.69
N ASP A 534 9.48 -30.45 -22.67
CA ASP A 534 9.95 -31.84 -22.62
C ASP A 534 8.78 -32.84 -22.71
N ALA A 535 7.61 -32.48 -22.16
CA ALA A 535 6.37 -33.26 -22.25
C ALA A 535 5.59 -33.07 -23.56
N GLY A 536 6.02 -32.17 -24.45
CA GLY A 536 5.27 -31.81 -25.68
C GLY A 536 3.94 -31.11 -25.41
N GLN A 537 3.77 -30.47 -24.25
CA GLN A 537 2.55 -29.83 -23.79
C GLN A 537 2.69 -28.31 -23.76
N ASN A 538 1.57 -27.59 -23.87
CA ASN A 538 1.54 -26.16 -23.59
C ASN A 538 1.38 -25.94 -22.07
N ARG A 539 2.26 -25.14 -21.46
CA ARG A 539 2.19 -24.81 -20.02
C ARG A 539 0.86 -24.19 -19.61
N TYR A 540 0.39 -23.25 -20.40
CA TYR A 540 -0.78 -22.47 -20.06
C TYR A 540 -2.01 -22.95 -20.82
N LYS A 541 -3.02 -23.37 -20.06
CA LYS A 541 -4.38 -23.63 -20.51
C LYS A 541 -5.20 -22.34 -20.40
N THR A 542 -6.20 -22.18 -21.26
CA THR A 542 -7.15 -21.05 -21.16
C THR A 542 -8.36 -21.49 -20.34
N CYS A 543 -8.67 -20.75 -19.26
CA CYS A 543 -9.83 -21.06 -18.43
C CYS A 543 -11.14 -20.79 -19.20
N THR A 544 -11.98 -21.81 -19.41
CA THR A 544 -13.26 -21.68 -20.13
C THR A 544 -14.27 -20.79 -19.40
N ARG A 545 -14.02 -20.44 -18.14
CA ARG A 545 -14.85 -19.56 -17.31
C ARG A 545 -14.56 -18.08 -17.48
N CYS A 546 -13.27 -17.72 -17.50
CA CYS A 546 -12.84 -16.34 -17.34
C CYS A 546 -11.78 -15.92 -18.38
N ASN A 547 -11.45 -16.81 -19.32
CA ASN A 547 -10.45 -16.66 -20.38
C ASN A 547 -9.01 -16.37 -19.91
N GLN A 548 -8.77 -16.39 -18.59
CA GLN A 548 -7.44 -16.24 -18.01
C GLN A 548 -6.60 -17.52 -18.25
N GLN A 549 -5.32 -17.32 -18.57
CA GLN A 549 -4.36 -18.42 -18.69
C GLN A 549 -3.95 -18.96 -17.31
N PHE A 550 -3.85 -20.28 -17.17
CA PHE A 550 -3.48 -20.97 -15.94
C PHE A 550 -2.69 -22.26 -16.22
N ASP A 551 -1.85 -22.66 -15.26
CA ASP A 551 -1.15 -23.95 -15.20
C ASP A 551 -1.52 -24.68 -13.89
N GLU A 552 -1.01 -25.90 -13.65
CA GLU A 552 -1.33 -26.66 -12.43
C GLU A 552 -0.96 -25.92 -11.11
N PHE A 553 0.01 -25.00 -11.15
CA PHE A 553 0.49 -24.23 -10.01
C PHE A 553 -0.28 -22.92 -9.81
N THR A 554 -0.95 -22.44 -10.85
CA THR A 554 -1.73 -21.18 -10.89
C THR A 554 -3.23 -21.42 -11.08
N LYS A 555 -3.69 -22.66 -10.93
CA LYS A 555 -5.09 -23.03 -11.08
C LYS A 555 -6.04 -22.36 -10.09
N GLY A 556 -5.60 -21.93 -8.91
CA GLY A 556 -6.48 -21.23 -7.97
C GLY A 556 -6.71 -19.76 -8.33
N GLY A 557 -7.93 -19.24 -8.13
CA GLY A 557 -8.21 -17.79 -8.24
C GLY A 557 -9.24 -17.41 -9.30
N CYS A 558 -9.76 -18.38 -10.06
CA CYS A 558 -10.97 -18.17 -10.84
C CYS A 558 -12.13 -17.79 -9.92
N LYS A 559 -13.16 -17.15 -10.46
CA LYS A 559 -14.41 -16.87 -9.73
C LYS A 559 -15.51 -17.81 -10.26
N LYS A 560 -16.50 -18.13 -9.42
CA LYS A 560 -17.67 -18.96 -9.76
C LYS A 560 -18.96 -18.38 -9.23
N HIS A 561 -20.06 -18.61 -9.94
CA HIS A 561 -21.38 -18.32 -9.38
C HIS A 561 -21.74 -19.30 -8.26
N LEU A 562 -22.55 -18.82 -7.30
CA LEU A 562 -22.97 -19.55 -6.11
C LEU A 562 -24.42 -19.16 -5.73
N ALA A 563 -25.40 -19.96 -6.16
CA ALA A 563 -26.84 -19.78 -5.88
C ALA A 563 -27.58 -21.15 -5.88
N TYR A 564 -28.62 -21.33 -5.04
CA TYR A 564 -29.56 -22.47 -5.09
C TYR A 564 -31.05 -22.07 -4.83
N TYR A 565 -31.76 -22.49 -3.76
CA TYR A 565 -33.21 -22.25 -3.60
C TYR A 565 -33.73 -21.73 -2.23
N MET A 566 -34.64 -20.73 -2.26
CA MET A 566 -35.69 -20.41 -1.26
C MET A 566 -36.99 -20.21 -2.09
N GLY A 567 -38.20 -20.44 -1.57
CA GLY A 567 -39.47 -20.34 -2.36
C GLY A 567 -40.75 -20.22 -1.53
N GLY A 568 -41.81 -19.59 -2.07
CA GLY A 568 -43.14 -19.32 -1.43
C GLY A 568 -43.59 -17.83 -1.35
N ASP A 569 -44.50 -17.48 -0.43
CA ASP A 569 -45.54 -16.46 -0.72
C ASP A 569 -45.41 -15.07 -0.04
N LEU A 570 -44.55 -14.89 0.97
CA LEU A 570 -44.43 -13.59 1.68
C LEU A 570 -43.01 -13.03 1.83
N LEU A 571 -41.97 -13.87 1.79
CA LEU A 571 -40.55 -13.45 1.64
C LEU A 571 -39.65 -14.66 1.33
N GLU A 572 -40.10 -15.45 0.37
CA GLU A 572 -39.77 -16.86 0.21
C GLU A 572 -39.49 -17.02 -1.30
N GLY A 573 -38.25 -17.13 -1.79
CA GLY A 573 -38.06 -17.06 -3.27
C GLY A 573 -36.69 -16.81 -3.87
N ARG A 574 -35.60 -16.77 -3.09
CA ARG A 574 -34.34 -16.19 -3.56
C ARG A 574 -33.11 -17.03 -3.27
N TRP A 575 -32.40 -17.39 -4.33
CA TRP A 575 -30.95 -17.21 -4.38
C TRP A 575 -30.60 -16.39 -5.61
N VAL A 576 -29.65 -15.49 -5.46
CA VAL A 576 -29.21 -14.59 -6.53
C VAL A 576 -27.70 -14.43 -6.37
N CYS A 577 -26.89 -15.24 -7.06
CA CYS A 577 -25.46 -14.94 -7.10
C CYS A 577 -25.28 -13.63 -7.85
N CYS A 578 -24.86 -12.61 -7.11
CA CYS A 578 -24.07 -11.49 -7.61
C CYS A 578 -24.69 -10.58 -8.69
N ARG A 579 -25.96 -10.78 -9.06
CA ARG A 579 -26.76 -10.00 -10.03
C ARG A 579 -26.16 -9.92 -11.44
N GLN A 580 -25.20 -10.79 -11.78
CA GLN A 580 -24.66 -10.88 -13.15
C GLN A 580 -25.60 -11.71 -14.04
N GLN A 581 -25.90 -11.19 -15.22
CA GLN A 581 -26.89 -11.77 -16.15
C GLN A 581 -26.28 -12.69 -17.21
N ALA A 582 -25.00 -12.49 -17.56
CA ALA A 582 -24.33 -13.27 -18.58
C ALA A 582 -23.80 -14.60 -18.03
N ASN A 583 -24.05 -15.69 -18.74
CA ASN A 583 -23.64 -17.04 -18.32
C ASN A 583 -22.11 -17.20 -18.27
N ASP A 584 -21.36 -16.48 -19.09
CA ASP A 584 -19.89 -16.41 -19.14
C ASP A 584 -19.25 -15.42 -18.14
N SER A 585 -20.04 -14.78 -17.28
CA SER A 585 -19.54 -13.77 -16.34
C SER A 585 -18.67 -14.35 -15.22
N SER A 586 -17.87 -13.47 -14.59
CA SER A 586 -16.76 -13.82 -13.70
C SER A 586 -17.14 -14.79 -12.57
N GLY A 587 -18.27 -14.57 -11.89
CA GLY A 587 -18.63 -15.28 -10.66
C GLY A 587 -18.57 -14.43 -9.38
N CYS A 588 -19.10 -14.97 -8.29
CA CYS A 588 -19.04 -14.43 -6.93
C CYS A 588 -17.87 -15.04 -6.10
N GLU A 589 -17.91 -16.34 -5.78
CA GLU A 589 -16.92 -16.99 -4.90
C GLU A 589 -15.64 -17.42 -5.66
N PRO A 590 -14.44 -17.46 -5.04
CA PRO A 590 -13.26 -18.11 -5.62
C PRO A 590 -13.42 -19.62 -5.92
N CYS A 591 -12.74 -20.10 -6.96
CA CYS A 591 -12.58 -21.52 -7.29
C CYS A 591 -11.29 -21.76 -8.11
N ASP A 592 -11.06 -23.01 -8.49
CA ASP A 592 -10.03 -23.34 -9.47
C ASP A 592 -10.49 -22.95 -10.90
N HIS A 593 -9.56 -22.42 -11.69
CA HIS A 593 -9.62 -22.32 -13.14
C HIS A 593 -9.77 -23.72 -13.75
N THR A 594 -10.51 -23.82 -14.85
CA THR A 594 -10.78 -25.08 -15.53
C THR A 594 -10.78 -24.88 -17.04
N ASP A 595 -10.24 -25.86 -17.75
CA ASP A 595 -10.27 -25.99 -19.21
C ASP A 595 -11.43 -26.89 -19.69
N ALA A 596 -12.24 -27.43 -18.77
CA ALA A 596 -13.41 -28.22 -19.11
C ALA A 596 -14.42 -27.38 -19.92
N VAL A 597 -14.94 -27.96 -21.00
CA VAL A 597 -16.09 -27.41 -21.73
C VAL A 597 -17.32 -27.52 -20.82
N ARG A 598 -18.23 -26.54 -20.89
CA ARG A 598 -19.35 -26.39 -19.96
C ARG A 598 -20.64 -26.30 -20.75
N ILE A 599 -21.60 -27.16 -20.43
CA ILE A 599 -22.97 -27.04 -20.92
C ILE A 599 -23.74 -26.24 -19.89
N TYR A 600 -24.39 -25.18 -20.36
CA TYR A 600 -25.17 -24.27 -19.52
C TYR A 600 -26.66 -24.50 -19.75
N THR A 601 -27.39 -24.69 -18.66
CA THR A 601 -28.84 -24.92 -18.67
C THR A 601 -29.52 -23.74 -18.00
N GLU A 602 -30.38 -23.04 -18.73
CA GLU A 602 -31.22 -21.98 -18.18
C GLU A 602 -32.41 -22.59 -17.45
N ASN A 603 -32.68 -22.11 -16.24
CA ASN A 603 -33.92 -22.40 -15.53
C ASN A 603 -34.96 -21.32 -15.89
N PRO A 604 -35.99 -21.66 -16.70
CA PRO A 604 -36.93 -20.68 -17.24
C PRO A 604 -37.83 -20.02 -16.17
N ASP A 605 -37.99 -20.65 -15.00
CA ASP A 605 -38.84 -20.12 -13.92
C ASP A 605 -38.17 -18.95 -13.16
N TYR A 606 -36.83 -18.89 -13.18
CA TYR A 606 -36.04 -17.94 -12.37
C TYR A 606 -35.01 -17.14 -13.18
N GLY A 607 -34.80 -17.43 -14.47
CA GLY A 607 -33.80 -16.77 -15.32
C GLY A 607 -32.35 -17.03 -14.88
N THR A 608 -32.11 -18.13 -14.16
CA THR A 608 -30.81 -18.49 -13.60
C THR A 608 -30.15 -19.61 -14.40
N TRP A 609 -28.83 -19.60 -14.48
CA TRP A 609 -28.05 -20.59 -15.23
C TRP A 609 -27.33 -21.56 -14.29
N THR A 610 -27.50 -22.85 -14.51
CA THR A 610 -26.63 -23.90 -13.97
C THR A 610 -25.65 -24.36 -15.05
N TRP A 611 -24.56 -25.01 -14.65
CA TRP A 611 -23.60 -25.58 -15.59
C TRP A 611 -23.17 -26.99 -15.16
N GLU A 612 -22.91 -27.85 -16.13
CA GLU A 612 -22.31 -29.16 -15.95
C GLU A 612 -21.09 -29.32 -16.88
N PRO A 613 -20.06 -30.12 -16.50
CA PRO A 613 -18.99 -30.48 -17.42
C PRO A 613 -19.55 -31.21 -18.64
N ALA A 614 -19.10 -30.83 -19.84
CA ALA A 614 -19.50 -31.46 -21.10
C ALA A 614 -18.86 -32.85 -21.32
#